data_AF-H3GG27-F1
#
_entry.id   AF-H3GG27-F1
#
_cell.length_a   1.000
_cell.length_b   1.000
_cell.length_c   1.000
_cell.angle_alpha   90.00
_cell.angle_beta   90.00
_cell.angle_gamma   90.00
#
_symmetry.space_group_name_H-M   'P 1'
#
loop_
_entity.id
_entity.type
_entity.pdbx_description
1 polymer ?
#
loop_
_entity_poly.entity_id
_entity_poly.type
_entity_poly.pdbx_seq_one_letter_code
_entity_poly.pdbx_strand_id
1 'polypeptide(L)'
;MGISGLLPVLKSITETKSIEQYRGRTLAIDGYCWLHRAIYSCSQEICLGQETDKYVTYFMDRVITLLHNGVIPYVVFDGGPLPMKKGTEEERRKARQKNRELGVQHYNNKRFSEARKCFVRAADVSPYMAHRIIQQLKARNVLYVVAPYEADAQLAYLVKNGLADGVITEDSDCLPFGCQTVLFKMDRDNVAQEIQTANLKKNKGLVFHMFTEQMFLEMCIFSGCDYLPSIPGFGLKKAYTAMKQHGSFTKDCVLKEKHEFP
;
A
#
# COMPACT_ATOMS: atom_id res chain seq x y z
N MET A 1 -0.08 -1.53 -4.58
CA MET A 1 -1.18 -0.56 -4.71
C MET A 1 -0.54 0.83 -4.77
N GLY A 2 -1.30 1.91 -4.92
CA GLY A 2 -0.77 3.28 -4.96
C GLY A 2 -0.24 3.80 -6.31
N ILE A 3 0.71 4.74 -6.24
CA ILE A 3 1.27 5.46 -7.40
C ILE A 3 1.82 4.54 -8.50
N SER A 4 1.10 4.51 -9.62
CA SER A 4 1.41 3.63 -10.75
C SER A 4 2.78 3.94 -11.38
N GLY A 5 3.65 2.93 -11.41
CA GLY A 5 4.98 3.03 -12.03
C GLY A 5 6.07 3.67 -11.17
N LEU A 6 5.78 4.04 -9.92
CA LEU A 6 6.75 4.67 -9.02
C LEU A 6 7.90 3.72 -8.63
N LEU A 7 7.59 2.50 -8.16
CA LEU A 7 8.64 1.55 -7.75
C LEU A 7 9.61 1.19 -8.89
N PRO A 8 9.18 0.93 -10.15
CA PRO A 8 10.09 0.78 -11.29
C PRO A 8 11.03 1.97 -11.50
N VAL A 9 10.55 3.20 -11.31
CA VAL A 9 11.36 4.43 -11.45
C VAL A 9 12.43 4.53 -10.35
N LEU A 10 12.12 4.03 -9.16
CA LEU A 10 13.02 4.04 -7.99
C LEU A 10 13.90 2.79 -7.88
N LYS A 11 13.83 1.86 -8.86
CA LYS A 11 14.55 0.58 -8.83
C LYS A 11 16.05 0.73 -8.57
N SER A 12 16.68 1.81 -9.04
CA SER A 12 18.14 2.00 -8.89
C SER A 12 18.59 2.33 -7.46
N ILE A 13 17.65 2.69 -6.59
CA ILE A 13 17.88 2.96 -5.16
C ILE A 13 17.17 1.95 -4.26
N THR A 14 16.55 0.93 -4.87
CA THR A 14 15.93 -0.17 -4.13
C THR A 14 17.01 -1.17 -3.75
N GLU A 15 17.20 -1.36 -2.46
CA GLU A 15 18.17 -2.31 -1.91
C GLU A 15 17.46 -3.56 -1.39
N THR A 16 18.08 -4.73 -1.59
CA THR A 16 17.58 -5.97 -1.00
C THR A 16 18.15 -6.09 0.42
N LYS A 17 17.29 -6.15 1.43
CA LYS A 17 17.65 -6.20 2.85
C LYS A 17 17.04 -7.40 3.54
N SER A 18 17.80 -8.01 4.45
CA SER A 18 17.25 -8.97 5.41
C SER A 18 16.55 -8.22 6.54
N ILE A 19 15.40 -8.71 6.98
CA ILE A 19 14.66 -8.17 8.13
C ILE A 19 15.50 -8.20 9.41
N GLU A 20 16.45 -9.12 9.53
CA GLU A 20 17.37 -9.18 10.68
C GLU A 20 18.16 -7.87 10.89
N GLN A 21 18.39 -7.10 9.83
CA GLN A 21 19.06 -5.79 9.92
C GLN A 21 18.25 -4.75 10.71
N TYR A 22 16.95 -5.00 10.93
CA TYR A 22 16.06 -4.17 11.74
C TYR A 22 15.85 -4.73 13.16
N ARG A 23 16.71 -5.64 13.61
CA ARG A 23 16.68 -6.13 15.00
C ARG A 23 16.74 -4.96 15.99
N GLY A 24 15.83 -4.98 16.96
CA GLY A 24 15.64 -3.93 17.96
C GLY A 24 14.92 -2.68 17.46
N ARG A 25 14.52 -2.64 16.18
CA ARG A 25 13.76 -1.54 15.58
C ARG A 25 12.27 -1.84 15.57
N THR A 26 11.48 -0.78 15.61
CA THR A 26 10.03 -0.85 15.47
C THR A 26 9.66 -0.68 14.00
N LEU A 27 9.04 -1.69 13.40
CA LEU A 27 8.53 -1.61 12.03
C LEU A 27 7.00 -1.53 12.06
N ALA A 28 6.47 -0.43 11.51
CA ALA A 28 5.04 -0.29 11.31
C ALA A 28 4.60 -1.13 10.10
N ILE A 29 3.46 -1.81 10.20
CA ILE A 29 3.03 -2.79 9.21
C ILE A 29 1.66 -2.38 8.69
N ASP A 30 1.54 -2.30 7.38
CA ASP A 30 0.24 -2.22 6.72
C ASP A 30 -0.48 -3.57 6.83
N GLY A 31 -1.46 -3.64 7.74
CA GLY A 31 -2.22 -4.85 8.01
C GLY A 31 -3.11 -5.27 6.85
N TYR A 32 -3.67 -4.33 6.10
CA TYR A 32 -4.53 -4.67 4.96
C TYR A 32 -3.73 -5.23 3.79
N CYS A 33 -2.51 -4.73 3.54
CA CYS A 33 -1.59 -5.33 2.58
C CYS A 33 -1.34 -6.82 2.86
N TRP A 34 -1.10 -7.19 4.12
CA TRP A 34 -0.90 -8.60 4.49
C TRP A 34 -2.18 -9.42 4.45
N LEU A 35 -3.31 -8.87 4.89
CA LEU A 35 -4.61 -9.53 4.80
C LEU A 35 -5.00 -9.82 3.34
N HIS A 36 -4.83 -8.86 2.43
CA HIS A 36 -5.09 -9.07 1.00
C HIS A 36 -4.22 -10.18 0.41
N ARG A 37 -2.96 -10.31 0.83
CA ARG A 37 -2.11 -11.45 0.43
C ARG A 37 -2.57 -12.77 1.05
N ALA A 38 -3.01 -12.73 2.31
CA ALA A 38 -3.44 -13.91 3.07
C ALA A 38 -4.68 -14.56 2.45
N ILE A 39 -5.68 -13.75 2.05
CA ILE A 39 -6.95 -14.22 1.51
C ILE A 39 -6.83 -14.93 0.16
N TYR A 40 -5.72 -14.77 -0.58
CA TYR A 40 -5.50 -15.50 -1.84
C TYR A 40 -5.46 -17.02 -1.64
N SER A 41 -5.03 -17.48 -0.46
CA SER A 41 -4.96 -18.90 -0.11
C SER A 41 -6.32 -19.50 0.28
N CYS A 42 -7.30 -18.66 0.63
CA CYS A 42 -8.64 -19.06 1.08
C CYS A 42 -9.77 -18.28 0.39
N SER A 43 -9.50 -17.83 -0.83
CA SER A 43 -10.41 -16.96 -1.59
C SER A 43 -11.72 -17.67 -1.94
N GLN A 44 -11.67 -18.99 -2.18
CA GLN A 44 -12.85 -19.80 -2.41
C GLN A 44 -13.74 -19.86 -1.16
N GLU A 45 -13.17 -20.20 -0.01
CA GLU A 45 -13.89 -20.28 1.27
C GLU A 45 -14.58 -18.95 1.57
N ILE A 46 -13.85 -17.84 1.46
CA ILE A 46 -14.38 -16.49 1.66
C ILE A 46 -15.54 -16.19 0.69
N CYS A 47 -15.36 -16.47 -0.61
CA CYS A 47 -16.39 -16.20 -1.61
C CYS A 47 -17.64 -17.07 -1.44
N LEU A 48 -17.49 -18.28 -0.91
CA LEU A 48 -18.58 -19.21 -0.61
C LEU A 48 -19.20 -19.01 0.78
N GLY A 49 -18.68 -18.06 1.59
CA GLY A 49 -19.19 -17.79 2.94
C GLY A 49 -18.84 -18.89 3.95
N GLN A 50 -17.77 -19.66 3.69
CA GLN A 50 -17.27 -20.69 4.58
C GLN A 50 -16.30 -20.08 5.60
N GLU A 51 -16.38 -20.52 6.86
CA GLU A 51 -15.41 -20.11 7.87
C GLU A 51 -14.03 -20.67 7.55
N THR A 52 -13.00 -19.86 7.78
CA THR A 52 -11.61 -20.25 7.58
C THR A 52 -10.69 -19.42 8.48
N ASP A 53 -9.64 -20.04 9.00
CA ASP A 53 -8.58 -19.38 9.77
C ASP A 53 -7.27 -19.26 9.01
N LYS A 54 -7.23 -19.70 7.74
CA LYS A 54 -6.01 -19.68 6.91
C LYS A 54 -5.37 -18.30 6.83
N TYR A 55 -6.19 -17.24 6.74
CA TYR A 55 -5.68 -15.87 6.71
C TYR A 55 -5.12 -15.43 8.07
N VAL A 56 -5.67 -15.94 9.18
CA VAL A 56 -5.19 -15.68 10.55
C VAL A 56 -3.82 -16.32 10.74
N THR A 57 -3.69 -17.60 10.38
CA THR A 57 -2.42 -18.33 10.44
C THR A 57 -1.35 -17.60 9.63
N TYR A 58 -1.63 -17.29 8.35
CA TYR A 58 -0.69 -16.58 7.49
C TYR A 58 -0.22 -15.25 8.09
N PHE A 59 -1.15 -14.45 8.62
CA PHE A 59 -0.83 -13.15 9.19
C PHE A 59 0.03 -13.29 10.44
N MET A 60 -0.36 -14.17 11.36
CA MET A 60 0.35 -14.37 12.63
C MET A 60 1.71 -15.02 12.44
N ASP A 61 1.89 -15.91 11.47
CA ASP A 61 3.19 -16.48 11.14
C ASP A 61 4.20 -15.39 10.76
N ARG A 62 3.76 -14.37 9.99
CA ARG A 62 4.60 -13.22 9.64
C ARG A 62 4.94 -12.37 10.86
N VAL A 63 3.96 -12.10 11.73
CA VAL A 63 4.18 -11.35 12.98
C VAL A 63 5.18 -12.07 13.89
N ILE A 64 5.01 -13.38 14.08
CA ILE A 64 5.92 -14.23 14.86
C ILE A 64 7.32 -14.21 14.26
N THR A 65 7.42 -14.26 12.93
CA THR A 65 8.71 -14.20 12.24
C THR A 65 9.42 -12.86 12.50
N LEU A 66 8.73 -11.73 12.50
CA LEU A 66 9.32 -10.43 12.87
C LEU A 66 9.82 -10.46 14.32
N LEU A 67 9.00 -10.95 15.25
CA LEU A 67 9.37 -11.06 16.67
C LEU A 67 10.60 -11.96 16.87
N HIS A 68 10.69 -13.09 16.17
CA HIS A 68 11.85 -13.99 16.22
C HIS A 68 13.14 -13.33 15.69
N ASN A 69 13.04 -12.46 14.69
CA ASN A 69 14.16 -11.64 14.21
C ASN A 69 14.49 -10.47 15.14
N GLY A 70 13.77 -10.31 16.26
CA GLY A 70 13.95 -9.23 17.23
C GLY A 70 13.43 -7.88 16.75
N VAL A 71 12.59 -7.85 15.72
CA VAL A 71 11.86 -6.65 15.28
C VAL A 71 10.63 -6.47 16.17
N ILE A 72 10.27 -5.23 16.48
CA ILE A 72 9.05 -4.88 17.21
C ILE A 72 7.96 -4.51 16.18
N PRO A 73 6.99 -5.41 15.89
CA PRO A 73 5.93 -5.12 14.94
C PRO A 73 4.89 -4.16 15.53
N TYR A 74 4.51 -3.14 14.75
CA TYR A 74 3.39 -2.25 15.05
C TYR A 74 2.38 -2.26 13.90
N VAL A 75 1.30 -3.03 14.06
CA VAL A 75 0.32 -3.26 12.98
C VAL A 75 -0.70 -2.11 12.88
N VAL A 76 -0.88 -1.57 11.67
CA VAL A 76 -1.89 -0.55 11.37
C VAL A 76 -2.98 -1.14 10.50
N PHE A 77 -4.23 -0.95 10.88
CA PHE A 77 -5.40 -1.33 10.08
C PHE A 77 -6.13 -0.09 9.59
N ASP A 78 -6.74 -0.18 8.41
CA ASP A 78 -7.71 0.81 7.94
C ASP A 78 -8.93 0.88 8.87
N GLY A 79 -9.49 2.07 8.99
CA GLY A 79 -10.72 2.36 9.72
C GLY A 79 -11.84 2.81 8.79
N GLY A 80 -12.28 4.07 8.97
CA GLY A 80 -13.43 4.61 8.25
C GLY A 80 -13.19 4.85 6.76
N PRO A 81 -14.24 4.83 5.93
CA PRO A 81 -14.12 5.15 4.50
C PRO A 81 -13.80 6.63 4.27
N LEU A 82 -12.97 6.93 3.28
CA LEU A 82 -12.72 8.30 2.84
C LEU A 82 -13.67 8.73 1.71
N PRO A 83 -14.30 9.91 1.80
CA PRO A 83 -15.19 10.42 0.75
C PRO A 83 -14.51 10.52 -0.63
N MET A 84 -13.23 10.91 -0.68
CA MET A 84 -12.49 11.06 -1.93
C MET A 84 -12.23 9.72 -2.66
N LYS A 85 -12.15 8.59 -1.93
CA LYS A 85 -11.99 7.26 -2.53
C LYS A 85 -13.31 6.55 -2.82
N LYS A 86 -14.46 7.19 -2.60
CA LYS A 86 -15.79 6.57 -2.76
C LYS A 86 -16.00 5.98 -4.15
N GLY A 87 -15.56 6.69 -5.20
CA GLY A 87 -15.65 6.21 -6.58
C GLY A 87 -14.85 4.91 -6.80
N THR A 88 -13.57 4.93 -6.44
CA THR A 88 -12.67 3.77 -6.55
C THR A 88 -13.16 2.58 -5.74
N GLU A 89 -13.64 2.79 -4.51
CA GLU A 89 -14.19 1.71 -3.68
C GLU A 89 -15.50 1.15 -4.24
N GLU A 90 -16.35 1.97 -4.85
CA GLU A 90 -17.56 1.50 -5.52
C GLU A 90 -17.24 0.65 -6.77
N GLU A 91 -16.27 1.08 -7.58
CA GLU A 91 -15.77 0.31 -8.73
C GLU A 91 -15.18 -1.03 -8.30
N ARG A 92 -14.33 -1.02 -7.27
CA ARG A 92 -13.74 -2.24 -6.68
C ARG A 92 -14.85 -3.17 -6.17
N ARG A 93 -15.86 -2.65 -5.46
CA ARG A 93 -17.01 -3.43 -4.98
C ARG A 93 -17.79 -4.07 -6.13
N LYS A 94 -18.13 -3.31 -7.18
CA LYS A 94 -18.84 -3.82 -8.37
C LYS A 94 -18.02 -4.90 -9.08
N ALA A 95 -16.72 -4.69 -9.25
CA ALA A 95 -15.82 -5.66 -9.87
C ALA A 95 -15.73 -6.96 -9.05
N ARG A 96 -15.62 -6.87 -7.71
CA ARG A 96 -15.60 -8.04 -6.82
C ARG A 96 -16.90 -8.82 -6.89
N GLN A 97 -18.06 -8.14 -6.84
CA GLN A 97 -19.37 -8.79 -6.96
C GLN A 97 -19.51 -9.58 -8.28
N LYS A 98 -19.19 -8.94 -9.41
CA LYS A 98 -19.21 -9.60 -10.72
C LYS A 98 -18.31 -10.84 -10.77
N ASN A 99 -17.09 -10.74 -10.23
CA ASN A 99 -16.18 -11.89 -10.19
C ASN A 99 -16.69 -12.99 -9.25
N ARG A 100 -17.38 -12.64 -8.16
CA ARG A 100 -17.97 -13.62 -7.24
C ARG A 100 -19.05 -14.44 -7.93
N GLU A 101 -19.97 -13.77 -8.63
CA GLU A 101 -21.05 -14.41 -9.38
C GLU A 101 -20.51 -15.36 -10.46
N LEU A 102 -19.54 -14.90 -11.26
CA LEU A 102 -18.86 -15.73 -12.26
C LEU A 102 -18.11 -16.92 -11.61
N GLY A 103 -17.46 -16.69 -10.48
CA GLY A 103 -16.76 -17.74 -9.73
C GLY A 103 -17.70 -18.84 -9.26
N VAL A 104 -18.86 -18.48 -8.71
CA VAL A 104 -19.91 -19.42 -8.28
C VAL A 104 -20.46 -20.20 -9.48
N GLN A 105 -20.71 -19.54 -10.62
CA GLN A 105 -21.15 -20.22 -11.84
C GLN A 105 -20.13 -21.25 -12.33
N HIS A 106 -18.84 -20.90 -12.38
CA HIS A 106 -17.79 -21.84 -12.76
C HIS A 106 -17.66 -22.99 -11.76
N TYR A 107 -17.80 -22.71 -10.47
CA TYR A 107 -17.74 -23.72 -9.40
C TYR A 107 -18.86 -24.74 -9.53
N ASN A 108 -20.10 -24.30 -9.72
CA ASN A 108 -21.27 -25.16 -9.91
C ASN A 108 -21.16 -26.02 -11.19
N ASN A 109 -20.52 -25.48 -12.23
CA ASN A 109 -20.23 -26.20 -13.48
C ASN A 109 -18.98 -27.10 -13.41
N LYS A 110 -18.43 -27.36 -12.20
CA LYS A 110 -17.22 -28.17 -11.97
C LYS A 110 -15.96 -27.66 -12.69
N ARG A 111 -15.93 -26.37 -13.08
CA ARG A 111 -14.78 -25.69 -13.71
C ARG A 111 -13.91 -25.03 -12.64
N PHE A 112 -13.31 -25.85 -11.77
CA PHE A 112 -12.63 -25.37 -10.55
C PHE A 112 -11.45 -24.42 -10.79
N SER A 113 -10.67 -24.63 -11.86
CA SER A 113 -9.53 -23.74 -12.19
C SER A 113 -9.99 -22.31 -12.51
N GLU A 114 -11.04 -22.17 -13.33
CA GLU A 114 -11.60 -20.86 -13.67
C GLU A 114 -12.33 -20.23 -12.48
N ALA A 115 -13.06 -21.05 -11.71
CA ALA A 115 -13.69 -20.59 -10.47
C ALA A 115 -12.67 -19.97 -9.51
N ARG A 116 -11.51 -20.62 -9.33
CA ARG A 116 -10.44 -20.11 -8.47
C ARG A 116 -9.91 -18.76 -8.94
N LYS A 117 -9.70 -18.56 -10.25
CA LYS A 117 -9.25 -17.26 -10.80
C LYS A 117 -10.26 -16.15 -10.49
N CYS A 118 -11.56 -16.43 -10.65
CA CYS A 118 -12.63 -15.51 -10.30
C CYS A 118 -12.68 -15.23 -8.79
N PHE A 119 -12.60 -16.26 -7.95
CA PHE A 119 -12.62 -16.08 -6.49
C PHE A 119 -11.44 -15.25 -5.97
N VAL A 120 -10.23 -15.44 -6.49
CA VAL A 120 -9.07 -14.60 -6.12
C VAL A 120 -9.34 -13.11 -6.42
N ARG A 121 -10.02 -12.79 -7.53
CA ARG A 121 -10.39 -11.41 -7.89
C ARG A 121 -11.61 -10.88 -7.13
N ALA A 122 -12.42 -11.78 -6.57
CA ALA A 122 -13.66 -11.45 -5.87
C ALA A 122 -13.49 -11.31 -4.36
N ALA A 123 -12.48 -11.99 -3.78
CA ALA A 123 -12.25 -12.02 -2.35
C ALA A 123 -12.03 -10.61 -1.80
N ASP A 124 -12.67 -10.33 -0.67
CA ASP A 124 -12.64 -9.04 0.01
C ASP A 124 -12.23 -9.22 1.47
N VAL A 125 -11.54 -8.24 2.03
CA VAL A 125 -11.17 -8.23 3.45
C VAL A 125 -12.29 -7.56 4.21
N SER A 126 -12.99 -8.31 5.06
CA SER A 126 -14.06 -7.74 5.89
C SER A 126 -13.52 -7.19 7.22
N PRO A 127 -14.22 -6.22 7.85
CA PRO A 127 -13.87 -5.75 9.20
C PRO A 127 -13.83 -6.87 10.25
N TYR A 128 -14.66 -7.92 10.07
CA TYR A 128 -14.64 -9.10 10.94
C TYR A 128 -13.30 -9.85 10.85
N MET A 129 -12.72 -9.99 9.65
CA MET A 129 -11.42 -10.64 9.46
C MET A 129 -10.31 -9.84 10.12
N ALA A 130 -10.30 -8.51 9.96
CA ALA A 130 -9.36 -7.64 10.65
C ALA A 130 -9.51 -7.75 12.18
N HIS A 131 -10.76 -7.78 12.69
CA HIS A 131 -11.03 -7.96 14.11
C HIS A 131 -10.46 -9.28 14.65
N ARG A 132 -10.61 -10.39 13.90
CA ARG A 132 -10.03 -11.69 14.27
C ARG A 132 -8.51 -11.63 14.41
N ILE A 133 -7.82 -10.92 13.51
CA ILE A 133 -6.37 -10.67 13.65
C ILE A 133 -6.08 -9.84 14.90
N ILE A 134 -6.81 -8.73 15.10
CA ILE A 134 -6.61 -7.84 16.25
C ILE A 134 -6.73 -8.60 17.58
N GLN A 135 -7.67 -9.54 17.70
CA GLN A 135 -7.79 -10.41 18.88
C GLN A 135 -6.52 -11.24 19.10
N GLN A 136 -5.91 -11.78 18.03
CA GLN A 136 -4.67 -12.55 18.12
C GLN A 136 -3.45 -11.70 18.45
N LEU A 137 -3.40 -10.46 17.96
CA LEU A 137 -2.36 -9.48 18.29
C LEU A 137 -2.45 -9.08 19.77
N LYS A 138 -3.66 -8.75 20.25
CA LYS A 138 -3.94 -8.45 21.66
C LYS A 138 -3.48 -9.57 22.59
N ALA A 139 -3.85 -10.81 22.28
CA ALA A 139 -3.50 -11.98 23.10
C ALA A 139 -1.97 -12.21 23.22
N ARG A 140 -1.18 -11.65 22.29
CA ARG A 140 0.29 -11.76 22.26
C ARG A 140 1.00 -10.46 22.63
N ASN A 141 0.27 -9.44 23.09
CA ASN A 141 0.80 -8.12 23.40
C ASN A 141 1.56 -7.47 22.22
N VAL A 142 1.11 -7.71 20.99
CA VAL A 142 1.65 -7.05 19.79
C VAL A 142 0.98 -5.70 19.61
N LEU A 143 1.77 -4.66 19.36
CA LEU A 143 1.28 -3.31 19.12
C LEU A 143 0.39 -3.28 17.87
N TYR A 144 -0.78 -2.65 17.98
CA TYR A 144 -1.65 -2.41 16.85
C TYR A 144 -2.47 -1.13 17.04
N VAL A 145 -2.91 -0.54 15.93
CA VAL A 145 -3.83 0.59 15.91
C VAL A 145 -4.78 0.46 14.72
N VAL A 146 -6.03 0.86 14.90
CA VAL A 146 -6.97 1.07 13.81
C VAL A 146 -6.93 2.56 13.48
N ALA A 147 -6.50 2.90 12.28
CA ALA A 147 -6.46 4.27 11.81
C ALA A 147 -7.88 4.87 11.81
N PRO A 148 -8.03 6.20 11.96
CA PRO A 148 -9.35 6.82 11.84
C PRO A 148 -9.94 6.64 10.42
N TYR A 149 -9.05 6.62 9.41
CA TYR A 149 -9.38 6.40 8.01
C TYR A 149 -8.37 5.44 7.39
N GLU A 150 -7.39 5.92 6.62
CA GLU A 150 -6.42 5.05 5.94
C GLU A 150 -5.16 4.79 6.75
N ALA A 151 -4.66 3.56 6.62
CA ALA A 151 -3.42 3.12 7.22
C ALA A 151 -2.23 3.93 6.72
N ASP A 152 -2.16 4.34 5.45
CA ASP A 152 -1.03 5.10 4.88
C ASP A 152 -0.69 6.36 5.69
N ALA A 153 -1.72 7.17 6.00
CA ALA A 153 -1.56 8.39 6.79
C ALA A 153 -1.12 8.08 8.23
N GLN A 154 -1.68 7.02 8.83
CA GLN A 154 -1.34 6.59 10.18
C GLN A 154 0.08 6.01 10.26
N LEU A 155 0.51 5.23 9.26
CA LEU A 155 1.87 4.69 9.12
C LEU A 155 2.89 5.83 9.02
N ALA A 156 2.62 6.82 8.17
CA ALA A 156 3.47 8.00 8.04
C ALA A 156 3.52 8.82 9.34
N TYR A 157 2.39 8.95 10.05
CA TYR A 157 2.36 9.59 11.36
C TYR A 157 3.26 8.86 12.38
N LEU A 158 3.19 7.53 12.45
CA LEU A 158 4.02 6.74 13.37
C LEU A 158 5.52 6.96 13.10
N VAL A 159 5.93 6.93 11.84
CA VAL A 159 7.34 7.17 11.47
C VAL A 159 7.77 8.60 11.79
N LYS A 160 6.99 9.61 11.40
CA LYS A 160 7.33 11.03 11.62
C LYS A 160 7.44 11.41 13.10
N ASN A 161 6.70 10.73 13.97
CA ASN A 161 6.73 10.96 15.41
C ASN A 161 7.72 10.04 16.15
N GLY A 162 8.55 9.27 15.43
CA GLY A 162 9.56 8.39 16.04
C GLY A 162 8.98 7.17 16.77
N LEU A 163 7.71 6.83 16.50
CA LEU A 163 7.06 5.63 17.05
C LEU A 163 7.37 4.38 16.24
N ALA A 164 7.88 4.54 15.01
CA ALA A 164 8.37 3.47 14.16
C ALA A 164 9.61 3.95 13.37
N ASP A 165 10.55 3.04 13.12
CA ASP A 165 11.79 3.29 12.36
C ASP A 165 11.62 3.06 10.84
N GLY A 166 10.55 2.39 10.43
CA GLY A 166 10.25 2.09 9.03
C GLY A 166 8.88 1.45 8.84
N VAL A 167 8.45 1.30 7.59
CA VAL A 167 7.14 0.74 7.22
C VAL A 167 7.31 -0.51 6.37
N ILE A 168 6.55 -1.57 6.64
CA ILE A 168 6.37 -2.73 5.76
C ILE A 168 5.00 -2.59 5.07
N THR A 169 5.01 -2.41 3.75
CA THR A 169 3.79 -2.31 2.93
C THR A 169 4.07 -2.74 1.48
N GLU A 170 3.03 -3.06 0.71
CA GLU A 170 3.09 -3.22 -0.75
C GLU A 170 2.52 -1.99 -1.49
N ASP A 171 2.11 -0.96 -0.74
CA ASP A 171 1.59 0.30 -1.25
C ASP A 171 2.68 1.37 -1.34
N SER A 172 2.92 1.87 -2.55
CA SER A 172 3.91 2.92 -2.77
C SER A 172 3.47 4.30 -2.28
N ASP A 173 2.20 4.49 -1.92
CA ASP A 173 1.67 5.76 -1.42
C ASP A 173 2.33 6.20 -0.11
N CYS A 174 2.83 5.25 0.69
CA CYS A 174 3.59 5.54 1.90
C CYS A 174 4.81 6.46 1.66
N LEU A 175 5.44 6.41 0.47
CA LEU A 175 6.58 7.28 0.12
C LEU A 175 6.16 8.76 0.04
N PRO A 176 5.19 9.19 -0.80
CA PRO A 176 4.73 10.58 -0.83
C PRO A 176 4.05 11.04 0.47
N PHE A 177 3.50 10.12 1.29
CA PHE A 177 3.04 10.46 2.64
C PHE A 177 4.20 10.84 3.59
N GLY A 178 5.45 10.56 3.21
CA GLY A 178 6.66 10.94 3.94
C GLY A 178 7.22 9.84 4.84
N CYS A 179 6.94 8.57 4.55
CA CYS A 179 7.62 7.47 5.20
C CYS A 179 9.09 7.42 4.72
N GLN A 180 10.03 7.59 5.64
CA GLN A 180 11.44 7.74 5.26
C GLN A 180 12.08 6.44 4.77
N THR A 181 11.72 5.32 5.41
CA THR A 181 12.21 3.97 5.10
C THR A 181 11.00 3.07 4.88
N VAL A 182 10.89 2.48 3.69
CA VAL A 182 9.79 1.58 3.33
C VAL A 182 10.33 0.27 2.78
N LEU A 183 9.84 -0.83 3.33
CA LEU A 183 10.17 -2.21 3.02
C LEU A 183 9.02 -2.84 2.22
N PHE A 184 9.26 -3.06 0.94
CA PHE A 184 8.32 -3.68 0.01
C PHE A 184 8.61 -5.17 -0.16
N LYS A 185 7.59 -5.93 -0.60
CA LYS A 185 7.74 -7.32 -1.06
C LYS A 185 8.48 -8.23 -0.09
N MET A 186 8.18 -8.12 1.20
CA MET A 186 8.73 -9.05 2.19
C MET A 186 8.30 -10.49 1.87
N ASP A 187 9.28 -11.32 1.54
CA ASP A 187 9.09 -12.72 1.15
C ASP A 187 9.03 -13.65 2.38
N ARG A 188 9.25 -14.96 2.16
CA ARG A 188 9.24 -15.96 3.24
C ARG A 188 10.63 -16.19 3.84
N ASP A 189 11.67 -15.76 3.14
CA ASP A 189 13.07 -15.88 3.55
C ASP A 189 13.50 -14.65 4.37
N ASN A 190 12.54 -13.83 4.79
CA ASN A 190 12.75 -12.59 5.54
C ASN A 190 13.61 -11.58 4.78
N VAL A 191 13.46 -11.54 3.46
CA VAL A 191 14.09 -10.56 2.60
C VAL A 191 13.04 -9.61 2.06
N ALA A 192 13.37 -8.32 2.02
CA ALA A 192 12.51 -7.26 1.54
C ALA A 192 13.28 -6.29 0.62
N GLN A 193 12.53 -5.55 -0.19
CA GLN A 193 13.02 -4.47 -1.03
C GLN A 193 12.88 -3.15 -0.28
N GLU A 194 13.99 -2.62 0.25
CA GLU A 194 14.04 -1.35 0.95
C GLU A 194 14.15 -0.18 -0.05
N ILE A 195 13.37 0.87 0.19
CA ILE A 195 13.59 2.20 -0.38
C ILE A 195 13.70 3.20 0.77
N GLN A 196 14.78 3.96 0.78
CA GLN A 196 14.98 5.09 1.69
C GLN A 196 14.86 6.40 0.91
N THR A 197 13.99 7.30 1.36
CA THR A 197 13.77 8.62 0.74
C THR A 197 15.04 9.48 0.72
N ALA A 198 15.93 9.32 1.70
CA ALA A 198 17.25 9.94 1.71
C ALA A 198 18.11 9.59 0.48
N ASN A 199 17.85 8.43 -0.15
CA ASN A 199 18.54 7.98 -1.35
C ASN A 199 17.87 8.45 -2.65
N LEU A 200 16.74 9.18 -2.62
CA LEU A 200 16.07 9.70 -3.83
C LEU A 200 17.03 10.46 -4.75
N LYS A 201 17.92 11.28 -4.18
CA LYS A 201 18.91 12.06 -4.93
C LYS A 201 19.94 11.19 -5.67
N LYS A 202 20.10 9.92 -5.29
CA LYS A 202 21.02 8.95 -5.91
C LYS A 202 20.37 8.16 -7.06
N ASN A 203 19.08 8.38 -7.34
CA ASN A 203 18.37 7.65 -8.38
C ASN A 203 18.93 7.94 -9.77
N LYS A 204 19.27 6.88 -10.53
CA LYS A 204 19.90 6.96 -11.86
C LYS A 204 18.91 7.24 -12.98
N GLY A 205 17.63 6.91 -12.79
CA GLY A 205 16.58 7.09 -13.80
C GLY A 205 16.09 8.54 -13.86
N LEU A 206 15.15 8.87 -12.97
CA LEU A 206 14.74 10.26 -12.74
C LEU A 206 15.64 10.86 -11.66
N VAL A 207 16.21 12.04 -11.94
CA VAL A 207 17.22 12.69 -11.09
C VAL A 207 16.53 13.67 -10.13
N PHE A 208 16.44 13.29 -8.86
CA PHE A 208 15.73 14.04 -7.83
C PHE A 208 16.61 15.05 -7.05
N HIS A 209 17.77 15.45 -7.58
CA HIS A 209 18.74 16.29 -6.83
C HIS A 209 18.15 17.64 -6.38
N MET A 210 17.30 18.23 -7.22
CA MET A 210 16.62 19.52 -6.98
C MET A 210 15.18 19.35 -6.47
N PHE A 211 14.72 18.11 -6.23
CA PHE A 211 13.36 17.88 -5.75
C PHE A 211 13.30 18.07 -4.24
N THR A 212 12.32 18.87 -3.81
CA THR A 212 11.87 18.90 -2.41
C THR A 212 10.88 17.76 -2.16
N GLU A 213 10.59 17.47 -0.89
CA GLU A 213 9.51 16.53 -0.54
C GLU A 213 8.16 16.94 -1.15
N GLN A 214 7.88 18.25 -1.15
CA GLN A 214 6.67 18.80 -1.75
C GLN A 214 6.60 18.55 -3.26
N MET A 215 7.71 18.77 -3.99
CA MET A 215 7.76 18.47 -5.44
C MET A 215 7.57 16.97 -5.73
N PHE A 216 8.09 16.10 -4.86
CA PHE A 216 7.92 14.66 -5.00
C PHE A 216 6.47 14.23 -4.74
N LEU A 217 5.83 14.80 -3.71
CA LEU A 217 4.40 14.61 -3.44
C LEU A 217 3.54 15.07 -4.62
N GLU A 218 3.76 16.29 -5.11
CA GLU A 218 3.01 16.86 -6.24
C GLU A 218 3.22 16.06 -7.52
N MET A 219 4.45 15.60 -7.79
CA MET A 219 4.71 14.68 -8.90
C MET A 219 3.84 13.43 -8.81
N CYS A 220 3.72 12.83 -7.62
CA CYS A 220 2.88 11.65 -7.40
C CYS A 220 1.40 11.96 -7.62
N ILE A 221 0.90 13.07 -7.06
CA ILE A 221 -0.49 13.53 -7.24
C ILE A 221 -0.80 13.75 -8.72
N PHE A 222 0.03 14.51 -9.44
CA PHE A 222 -0.21 14.80 -10.86
C PHE A 222 -0.09 13.57 -11.76
N SER A 223 0.72 12.58 -11.37
CA SER A 223 0.82 11.31 -12.10
C SER A 223 -0.42 10.41 -11.95
N GLY A 224 -1.33 10.78 -11.04
CA GLY A 224 -2.54 10.05 -10.71
C GLY A 224 -2.34 9.23 -9.44
N CYS A 225 -3.22 9.44 -8.48
CA CYS A 225 -3.27 8.69 -7.22
C CYS A 225 -4.73 8.31 -6.90
N ASP A 226 -4.93 7.58 -5.82
CA ASP A 226 -6.27 7.14 -5.42
C ASP A 226 -7.23 8.29 -5.09
N TYR A 227 -6.73 9.49 -4.81
CA TYR A 227 -7.54 10.68 -4.49
C TYR A 227 -7.89 11.52 -5.72
N LEU A 228 -7.06 11.48 -6.75
CA LEU A 228 -7.19 12.33 -7.94
C LEU A 228 -6.68 11.58 -9.18
N PRO A 229 -7.54 11.32 -10.18
CA PRO A 229 -7.08 10.73 -11.43
C PRO A 229 -6.13 11.69 -12.16
N SER A 230 -5.17 11.13 -12.89
CA SER A 230 -4.28 11.94 -13.73
C SER A 230 -5.00 12.54 -14.94
N ILE A 231 -4.45 13.64 -15.43
CA ILE A 231 -4.83 14.20 -16.72
C ILE A 231 -4.49 13.16 -17.82
N PRO A 232 -5.36 12.92 -18.82
CA PRO A 232 -5.08 11.98 -19.90
C PRO A 232 -3.70 12.19 -20.54
N GLY A 233 -2.89 11.14 -20.54
CA GLY A 233 -1.53 11.18 -21.06
C GLY A 233 -0.49 11.82 -20.14
N PHE A 234 -0.85 12.21 -18.91
CA PHE A 234 0.02 12.84 -17.91
C PHE A 234 0.45 11.84 -16.83
N GLY A 235 1.37 10.94 -17.19
CA GLY A 235 1.94 9.96 -16.26
C GLY A 235 3.18 10.47 -15.51
N LEU A 236 3.78 9.60 -14.71
CA LEU A 236 4.90 9.91 -13.80
C LEU A 236 6.07 10.65 -14.45
N LYS A 237 6.47 10.27 -15.68
CA LYS A 237 7.56 10.95 -16.40
C LYS A 237 7.21 12.39 -16.79
N LYS A 238 5.97 12.66 -17.21
CA LYS A 238 5.53 14.02 -17.57
C LYS A 238 5.37 14.88 -16.32
N ALA A 239 4.80 14.32 -15.25
CA ALA A 239 4.71 14.98 -13.96
C ALA A 239 6.11 15.37 -13.43
N TYR A 240 7.09 14.46 -13.52
CA TYR A 240 8.47 14.76 -13.17
C TYR A 240 9.05 15.92 -14.00
N THR A 241 8.87 15.90 -15.33
CA THR A 241 9.37 16.97 -16.20
C THR A 241 8.74 18.32 -15.84
N ALA A 242 7.44 18.35 -15.57
CA ALA A 242 6.74 19.56 -15.16
C ALA A 242 7.28 20.10 -13.81
N MET A 243 7.45 19.23 -12.81
CA MET A 243 8.05 19.63 -11.52
C MET A 243 9.49 20.13 -11.70
N LYS A 244 10.26 19.52 -12.59
CA LYS A 244 11.64 19.96 -12.88
C LYS A 244 11.68 21.34 -13.55
N GLN A 245 10.70 21.65 -14.40
CA GLN A 245 10.65 22.91 -15.16
C GLN A 245 10.05 24.07 -14.35
N HIS A 246 8.98 23.79 -13.60
CA HIS A 246 8.19 24.83 -12.94
C HIS A 246 8.37 24.87 -11.42
N GLY A 247 9.05 23.88 -10.85
CA GLY A 247 9.15 23.71 -9.40
C GLY A 247 7.86 23.18 -8.79
N SER A 248 7.73 23.36 -7.47
CA SER A 248 6.51 23.03 -6.75
C SER A 248 5.39 24.00 -7.11
N PHE A 249 4.15 23.54 -7.05
CA PHE A 249 2.97 24.33 -7.31
C PHE A 249 2.82 25.46 -6.27
N THR A 250 3.31 26.65 -6.59
CA THR A 250 3.00 27.87 -5.85
C THR A 250 1.70 28.48 -6.38
N LYS A 251 0.81 28.90 -5.48
CA LYS A 251 -0.51 29.50 -5.78
C LYS A 251 -0.46 30.66 -6.80
N ASP A 252 0.69 31.32 -6.92
CA ASP A 252 0.93 32.43 -7.85
C ASP A 252 1.05 32.01 -9.33
N CYS A 253 1.29 30.74 -9.63
CA CYS A 253 1.39 30.25 -11.00
C CYS A 253 0.05 30.32 -11.77
N VAL A 254 -1.08 30.22 -11.07
CA VAL A 254 -2.43 30.22 -11.68
C VAL A 254 -2.91 31.64 -12.02
N LEU A 255 -2.40 32.67 -11.33
CA LEU A 255 -2.86 34.04 -11.54
C LEU A 255 -2.14 34.77 -12.68
N LYS A 256 -1.12 34.15 -13.29
CA LYS A 256 -0.40 34.73 -14.44
C LYS A 256 -1.00 34.38 -15.81
N GLU A 257 -1.92 33.41 -15.89
CA GLU A 257 -2.63 33.04 -17.13
C GLU A 257 -4.12 33.40 -17.06
N LYS A 258 -4.43 34.66 -16.71
CA LYS A 258 -5.77 35.25 -16.94
C LYS A 258 -5.91 35.97 -18.29
N HIS A 259 -5.06 35.65 -19.26
CA HIS A 259 -5.24 36.12 -20.63
C HIS A 259 -5.13 34.95 -21.62
N GLU A 260 -6.16 34.87 -22.46
CA GLU A 260 -6.28 34.08 -23.70
C GLU A 260 -6.60 32.59 -23.55
N PHE A 261 -7.88 32.31 -23.35
CA PHE A 261 -8.54 31.27 -24.16
C PHE A 261 -9.55 31.97 -25.09
N PRO A 262 -9.57 31.61 -26.39
CA PRO A 262 -10.53 32.17 -27.36
C PRO A 262 -11.98 31.76 -27.08
#